data_AF-A0A352DUZ5-F1
#
_entry.id   AF-A0A352DUZ5-F1
#
_cell.length_a   1.000
_cell.length_b   1.000
_cell.length_c   1.000
_cell.angle_alpha   90.00
_cell.angle_beta   90.00
_cell.angle_gamma   90.00
#
_symmetry.space_group_name_H-M   'P 1'
#
loop_
_entity.id
_entity.type
_entity.pdbx_description
1 polymer ?
#
loop_
_entity_poly.entity_id
_entity_poly.type
_entity_poly.pdbx_seq_one_letter_code
_entity_poly.pdbx_strand_id
1 'polypeptide(L)'
;MGYALFFLAVVAACLLWSAAFTAGAARAQRAWLRRLLLGVAVVVPIAALSPWVIATWLLAFRLAIDTNWFGPTVSCAVAALVGGIWIVAAGMSRRPDGTPAAAAWPVIGLAGLFVIAKMVAFGILLILDNAVAAQAPYMRLEAASLIQAHLPPAVPDAENAAPLYREAFTRLDTDAAAQASTGPLPRGPAADVTAEATRELLRRHAATLDLLRAAADRDTCRFDRDWTRPSFDMILPEIQAMRSAARLLAIAAVCAAADGDVPAALQDVARITRMGHHAASEPLLISGLVGLAIDGVGLDTLARVLPACTPDHAAALAAADPVGSPPTLVRSMFGEEAFGLATFADVADARLGLTSLQQVMHAEAAQRGRFVGRPGEFLYRVFLLPADIDGYRRFMHRQQQSVAQSRPFAAVRQENTADEEDIERRRPGLLSALIMPALGQVRLQAFKAEARHAAAAALVAATRQRLASGQLPETLEAIDREWLAAMPADPYTGTTLTDRQPLRARSADGALMVWSVGPDGEDDGGPVPVGADAVEGNDDIGLRLESAPAAAR
;
A
#
# COMPACT_ATOMS: atom_id res chain seq x y z
N MET A 1 8.76 -32.70 3.49
CA MET A 1 8.38 -34.07 3.92
C MET A 1 6.96 -34.15 4.49
N GLY A 2 6.52 -33.20 5.33
CA GLY A 2 5.18 -33.24 5.97
C GLY A 2 3.99 -33.31 5.01
N TYR A 3 3.96 -32.50 3.94
CA TYR A 3 2.86 -32.54 2.95
C TYR A 3 2.72 -33.91 2.27
N ALA A 4 3.81 -34.54 1.85
CA ALA A 4 3.78 -35.86 1.23
C ALA A 4 3.18 -36.93 2.16
N LEU A 5 3.56 -36.91 3.45
CA LEU A 5 3.00 -37.80 4.46
C LEU A 5 1.49 -37.56 4.67
N PHE A 6 1.06 -36.30 4.64
CA PHE A 6 -0.37 -35.96 4.72
C PHE A 6 -1.17 -36.60 3.58
N PHE A 7 -0.74 -36.40 2.33
CA PHE A 7 -1.41 -36.98 1.16
C PHE A 7 -1.42 -38.51 1.20
N LEU A 8 -0.32 -39.15 1.63
CA LEU A 8 -0.27 -40.61 1.83
C LEU A 8 -1.28 -41.10 2.87
N ALA A 9 -1.41 -40.39 4.01
CA ALA A 9 -2.39 -40.73 5.04
C ALA A 9 -3.83 -40.56 4.55
N VAL A 10 -4.10 -39.55 3.72
CA VAL A 10 -5.42 -39.34 3.07
C VAL A 10 -5.76 -40.50 2.12
N VAL A 11 -4.81 -40.92 1.28
CA VAL A 11 -5.00 -42.09 0.39
C VAL A 11 -5.23 -43.36 1.21
N ALA A 12 -4.43 -43.60 2.25
CA ALA A 12 -4.59 -44.76 3.12
C ALA A 12 -5.99 -44.79 3.77
N ALA A 13 -6.49 -43.65 4.26
CA ALA A 13 -7.84 -43.56 4.80
C ALA A 13 -8.91 -43.90 3.73
N CYS A 14 -8.77 -43.39 2.51
CA CYS A 14 -9.70 -43.70 1.42
C CYS A 14 -9.74 -45.21 1.10
N LEU A 15 -8.58 -45.86 1.03
CA LEU A 15 -8.49 -47.29 0.73
C LEU A 15 -9.02 -48.17 1.87
N LEU A 16 -8.77 -47.78 3.12
CA LEU A 16 -9.30 -48.47 4.30
C LEU A 16 -10.83 -48.36 4.41
N TRP A 17 -11.40 -47.22 4.02
CA TRP A 17 -12.85 -47.07 3.85
C TRP A 17 -13.39 -48.07 2.82
N SER A 18 -12.80 -48.11 1.62
CA SER A 18 -13.22 -49.05 0.57
C SER A 18 -13.12 -50.51 1.03
N ALA A 19 -12.06 -50.88 1.75
CA ALA A 19 -11.89 -52.21 2.30
C ALA A 19 -12.95 -52.57 3.36
N ALA A 20 -13.25 -51.65 4.30
CA ALA A 20 -14.24 -51.88 5.34
C ALA A 20 -15.65 -52.10 4.77
N PHE A 21 -16.05 -51.26 3.80
CA PHE A 21 -17.36 -51.38 3.16
C PHE A 21 -17.46 -52.59 2.23
N THR A 22 -16.38 -52.97 1.55
CA THR A 22 -16.30 -54.22 0.77
C THR A 22 -16.44 -55.44 1.67
N ALA A 23 -15.79 -55.44 2.84
CA ALA A 23 -15.91 -56.49 3.85
C ALA A 23 -17.34 -56.59 4.42
N GLY A 24 -18.02 -55.47 4.62
CA GLY A 24 -19.44 -55.44 4.99
C GLY A 24 -20.34 -55.97 3.86
N ALA A 25 -20.08 -55.58 2.61
CA ALA A 25 -20.82 -56.03 1.45
C ALA A 25 -20.72 -57.54 1.22
N ALA A 26 -19.55 -58.13 1.46
CA ALA A 26 -19.31 -59.56 1.36
C ALA A 26 -20.14 -60.39 2.36
N ARG A 27 -20.55 -59.79 3.49
CA ARG A 27 -21.38 -60.43 4.54
C ARG A 27 -22.87 -60.12 4.40
N ALA A 28 -23.25 -59.20 3.51
CA ALA A 28 -24.63 -58.79 3.34
C ALA A 28 -25.43 -59.87 2.59
N GLN A 29 -26.49 -60.38 3.24
CA GLN A 29 -27.36 -61.39 2.63
C GLN A 29 -28.35 -60.80 1.61
N ARG A 30 -28.71 -59.51 1.73
CA ARG A 30 -29.63 -58.83 0.83
C ARG A 30 -28.87 -58.27 -0.38
N ALA A 31 -29.32 -58.61 -1.59
CA ALA A 31 -28.66 -58.21 -2.84
C ALA A 31 -28.59 -56.69 -3.04
N TRP A 32 -29.64 -55.96 -2.66
CA TRP A 32 -29.68 -54.50 -2.76
C TRP A 32 -28.67 -53.83 -1.79
N LEU A 33 -28.58 -54.33 -0.56
CA LEU A 33 -27.68 -53.81 0.46
C LEU A 33 -26.22 -54.05 0.07
N ARG A 34 -25.91 -55.22 -0.51
CA ARG A 34 -24.58 -55.50 -1.06
C ARG A 34 -24.19 -54.51 -2.17
N ARG A 35 -25.08 -54.26 -3.13
CA ARG A 35 -24.82 -53.28 -4.21
C ARG A 35 -24.62 -51.87 -3.66
N LEU A 36 -25.42 -51.47 -2.67
CA LEU A 36 -25.29 -50.19 -2.00
C LEU A 36 -23.92 -50.04 -1.32
N LEU A 37 -23.50 -51.04 -0.52
CA LEU A 37 -22.22 -51.00 0.19
C LEU A 37 -21.02 -50.98 -0.75
N LEU A 38 -21.07 -51.71 -1.87
CA LEU A 38 -20.03 -51.65 -2.90
C LEU A 38 -19.99 -50.29 -3.60
N GLY A 39 -21.15 -49.69 -3.86
CA GLY A 39 -21.24 -48.31 -4.37
C GLY A 39 -20.62 -47.31 -3.39
N VAL A 40 -20.99 -47.39 -2.10
CA VAL A 40 -20.46 -46.55 -1.02
C VAL A 40 -18.94 -46.73 -0.85
N ALA A 41 -18.41 -47.93 -1.05
CA ALA A 41 -16.99 -48.21 -0.95
C ALA A 41 -16.13 -47.40 -1.95
N VAL A 42 -16.67 -47.11 -3.13
CA VAL A 42 -15.93 -46.39 -4.21
C VAL A 42 -16.37 -44.94 -4.31
N VAL A 43 -17.67 -44.65 -4.24
CA VAL A 43 -18.22 -43.32 -4.49
C VAL A 43 -17.89 -42.34 -3.38
N VAL A 44 -17.96 -42.75 -2.10
CA VAL A 44 -17.79 -41.83 -0.97
C VAL A 44 -16.37 -41.24 -0.89
N PRO A 45 -15.28 -42.03 -1.01
CA PRO A 45 -13.93 -41.45 -1.03
C PRO A 45 -13.73 -40.40 -2.12
N ILE A 46 -14.27 -40.66 -3.32
CA ILE A 46 -14.19 -39.70 -4.44
C ILE A 46 -15.01 -38.47 -4.16
N ALA A 47 -16.27 -38.63 -3.75
CA ALA A 47 -17.14 -37.51 -3.38
C ALA A 47 -16.52 -36.63 -2.27
N ALA A 48 -15.79 -37.24 -1.33
CA ALA A 48 -15.09 -36.51 -0.26
C ALA A 48 -13.87 -35.74 -0.75
N LEU A 49 -13.14 -36.24 -1.75
CA LEU A 49 -11.97 -35.58 -2.33
C LEU A 49 -12.33 -34.53 -3.40
N SER A 50 -13.47 -34.69 -4.08
CA SER A 50 -13.89 -33.81 -5.19
C SER A 50 -13.89 -32.32 -4.86
N PRO A 51 -14.45 -31.85 -3.72
CA PRO A 51 -14.39 -30.41 -3.39
C PRO A 51 -12.96 -29.89 -3.31
N TRP A 52 -12.01 -30.71 -2.87
CA TRP A 52 -10.61 -30.32 -2.71
C TRP A 52 -9.84 -30.35 -4.03
N VAL A 53 -10.13 -31.31 -4.90
CA VAL A 53 -9.64 -31.32 -6.29
C VAL A 53 -10.15 -30.10 -7.04
N ILE A 54 -11.44 -29.78 -6.92
CA ILE A 54 -12.04 -28.59 -7.55
C ILE A 54 -11.40 -27.31 -6.99
N ALA A 55 -11.28 -27.17 -5.67
CA ALA A 55 -10.68 -25.99 -5.06
C ALA A 55 -9.23 -25.78 -5.51
N THR A 56 -8.41 -26.83 -5.49
CA THR A 56 -7.01 -26.73 -5.93
C THR A 56 -6.86 -26.56 -7.44
N TRP A 57 -7.80 -27.08 -8.24
CA TRP A 57 -7.90 -26.78 -9.67
C TRP A 57 -8.23 -25.31 -9.92
N LEU A 58 -9.21 -24.74 -9.20
CA LEU A 58 -9.54 -23.31 -9.29
C LEU A 58 -8.33 -22.45 -8.93
N LEU A 59 -7.65 -22.75 -7.84
CA LEU A 59 -6.45 -22.02 -7.42
C LEU A 59 -5.33 -22.10 -8.48
N ALA A 60 -5.10 -23.28 -9.07
CA ALA A 60 -4.04 -23.49 -10.05
C ALA A 60 -4.34 -22.88 -11.43
N PHE A 61 -5.56 -23.04 -11.95
CA PHE A 61 -5.88 -22.71 -13.34
C PHE A 61 -6.77 -21.49 -13.52
N ARG A 62 -7.61 -21.15 -12.53
CA ARG A 62 -8.43 -19.93 -12.58
C ARG A 62 -7.73 -18.74 -11.93
N LEU A 63 -7.06 -18.97 -10.81
CA LEU A 63 -6.36 -17.91 -10.06
C LEU A 63 -4.85 -17.91 -10.32
N ALA A 64 -4.32 -18.88 -11.08
CA ALA A 64 -2.91 -18.96 -11.46
C ALA A 64 -1.93 -18.81 -10.27
N ILE A 65 -2.26 -19.42 -9.12
CA ILE A 65 -1.38 -19.40 -7.95
C ILE A 65 -0.18 -20.31 -8.20
N ASP A 66 1.01 -19.75 -8.02
CA ASP A 66 2.28 -20.40 -8.37
C ASP A 66 2.51 -21.65 -7.49
N THR A 67 2.25 -21.52 -6.18
CA THR A 67 2.20 -22.65 -5.26
C THR A 67 0.89 -23.41 -5.43
N ASN A 68 0.92 -24.43 -6.29
CA ASN A 68 -0.24 -25.24 -6.60
C ASN A 68 -0.21 -26.62 -5.93
N TRP A 69 -1.39 -27.07 -5.48
CA TRP A 69 -1.59 -28.36 -4.84
C TRP A 69 -2.43 -29.32 -5.70
N PHE A 70 -2.80 -28.91 -6.92
CA PHE A 70 -3.68 -29.69 -7.80
C PHE A 70 -3.09 -31.05 -8.17
N GLY A 71 -1.79 -31.12 -8.51
CA GLY A 71 -1.13 -32.39 -8.81
C GLY A 71 -1.26 -33.40 -7.66
N PRO A 72 -0.84 -33.05 -6.44
CA PRO A 72 -1.03 -33.89 -5.26
C PRO A 72 -2.50 -34.28 -4.98
N THR A 73 -3.45 -33.35 -5.07
CA THR A 73 -4.88 -33.65 -4.81
C THR A 73 -5.47 -34.60 -5.84
N VAL A 74 -5.20 -34.39 -7.14
CA VAL A 74 -5.71 -35.25 -8.20
C VAL A 74 -5.06 -36.63 -8.16
N SER A 75 -3.75 -36.72 -7.86
CA SER A 75 -3.08 -38.00 -7.65
C SER A 75 -3.72 -38.79 -6.51
N CYS A 76 -4.11 -38.13 -5.41
CA CYS A 76 -4.84 -38.79 -4.32
C CYS A 76 -6.22 -39.29 -4.76
N ALA A 77 -6.97 -38.50 -5.52
CA ALA A 77 -8.27 -38.90 -6.03
C ALA A 77 -8.18 -40.09 -6.99
N VAL A 78 -7.19 -40.09 -7.90
CA VAL A 78 -6.92 -41.21 -8.80
C VAL A 78 -6.50 -42.46 -8.03
N ALA A 79 -5.59 -42.33 -7.07
CA ALA A 79 -5.15 -43.45 -6.24
C ALA A 79 -6.31 -44.05 -5.43
N ALA A 80 -7.18 -43.22 -4.85
CA ALA A 80 -8.38 -43.65 -4.15
C ALA A 80 -9.38 -44.37 -5.09
N LEU A 81 -9.56 -43.88 -6.32
CA LEU A 81 -10.47 -44.49 -7.30
C LEU A 81 -9.96 -45.86 -7.75
N VAL A 82 -8.72 -45.89 -8.28
CA VAL A 82 -8.11 -47.10 -8.83
C VAL A 82 -7.94 -48.14 -7.74
N GLY A 83 -7.40 -47.74 -6.58
CA GLY A 83 -7.23 -48.63 -5.45
C GLY A 83 -8.56 -49.10 -4.86
N GLY A 84 -9.58 -48.24 -4.76
CA GLY A 84 -10.92 -48.61 -4.31
C GLY A 84 -11.60 -49.63 -5.21
N ILE A 85 -11.55 -49.43 -6.54
CA ILE A 85 -12.06 -50.40 -7.53
C ILE A 85 -11.32 -51.73 -7.42
N TRP A 86 -9.99 -51.68 -7.31
CA TRP A 86 -9.18 -52.89 -7.18
C TRP A 86 -9.48 -53.65 -5.89
N ILE A 87 -9.63 -52.96 -4.75
CA ILE A 87 -10.03 -53.55 -3.46
C ILE A 87 -11.40 -54.21 -3.56
N VAL A 88 -12.37 -53.57 -4.23
CA VAL A 88 -13.70 -54.15 -4.46
C VAL A 88 -13.60 -55.41 -5.32
N ALA A 89 -12.86 -55.36 -6.44
CA ALA A 89 -12.70 -56.49 -7.35
C ALA A 89 -12.00 -57.67 -6.67
N ALA A 90 -10.88 -57.41 -6.00
CA ALA A 90 -10.12 -58.41 -5.25
C ALA A 90 -10.94 -58.98 -4.08
N GLY A 91 -11.64 -58.13 -3.34
CA GLY A 91 -12.47 -58.53 -2.20
C GLY A 91 -13.69 -59.36 -2.59
N MET A 92 -14.27 -59.12 -3.77
CA MET A 92 -15.42 -59.87 -4.28
C MET A 92 -15.04 -61.10 -5.11
N SER A 93 -13.75 -61.31 -5.38
CA SER A 93 -13.25 -62.55 -5.99
C SER A 93 -13.63 -63.76 -5.13
N ARG A 94 -14.07 -64.84 -5.80
CA ARG A 94 -14.52 -66.06 -5.11
C ARG A 94 -13.33 -66.92 -4.75
N ARG A 95 -13.30 -67.39 -3.50
CA ARG A 95 -12.39 -68.43 -3.04
C ARG A 95 -12.87 -69.82 -3.49
N PRO A 96 -12.03 -70.87 -3.37
CA PRO A 96 -12.41 -72.24 -3.74
C PRO A 96 -13.66 -72.76 -3.01
N ASP A 97 -13.96 -72.22 -1.83
CA ASP A 97 -15.16 -72.49 -1.03
C ASP A 97 -16.43 -71.74 -1.50
N GLY A 98 -16.33 -70.97 -2.60
CA GLY A 98 -17.44 -70.19 -3.16
C GLY A 98 -17.72 -68.87 -2.45
N THR A 99 -17.04 -68.57 -1.34
CA THR A 99 -17.25 -67.34 -0.56
C THR A 99 -16.41 -66.17 -1.11
N PRO A 100 -16.88 -64.91 -1.01
CA PRO A 100 -16.06 -63.75 -1.37
C PRO A 100 -14.85 -63.62 -0.45
N ALA A 101 -13.66 -63.31 -0.99
CA ALA A 101 -12.42 -63.17 -0.22
C ALA A 101 -12.53 -62.17 0.95
N ALA A 102 -13.27 -61.07 0.77
CA ALA A 102 -13.47 -60.03 1.76
C ALA A 102 -14.36 -60.45 2.95
N ALA A 103 -15.05 -61.59 2.87
CA ALA A 103 -15.84 -62.12 3.98
C ALA A 103 -14.95 -62.51 5.20
N ALA A 104 -13.65 -62.73 4.98
CA ALA A 104 -12.69 -62.98 6.05
C ALA A 104 -12.04 -61.70 6.63
N TRP A 105 -12.21 -60.53 5.99
CA TRP A 105 -11.57 -59.29 6.45
C TRP A 105 -12.24 -58.72 7.70
N PRO A 106 -11.51 -58.32 8.76
CA PRO A 106 -12.10 -57.83 10.00
C PRO A 106 -12.69 -56.42 9.83
N VAL A 107 -14.02 -56.31 9.69
CA VAL A 107 -14.71 -55.01 9.44
C VAL A 107 -14.38 -53.98 10.51
N ILE A 108 -14.44 -54.37 11.78
CA ILE A 108 -14.18 -53.47 12.92
C ILE A 108 -12.71 -53.02 12.91
N GLY A 109 -11.78 -53.93 12.61
CA GLY A 109 -10.36 -53.59 12.51
C GLY A 109 -10.06 -52.63 11.36
N LEU A 110 -10.66 -52.84 10.19
CA LEU A 110 -10.52 -51.94 9.03
C LEU A 110 -11.15 -50.56 9.29
N ALA A 111 -12.32 -50.52 9.93
CA ALA A 111 -12.95 -49.27 10.34
C ALA A 111 -12.10 -48.52 11.39
N GLY A 112 -11.50 -49.24 12.35
CA GLY A 112 -10.56 -48.69 13.31
C GLY A 112 -9.31 -48.10 12.64
N LEU A 113 -8.70 -48.83 11.71
CA LEU A 113 -7.56 -48.36 10.92
C LEU A 113 -7.91 -47.13 10.06
N PHE A 114 -9.10 -47.09 9.47
CA PHE A 114 -9.59 -45.92 8.75
C PHE A 114 -9.64 -44.67 9.65
N VAL A 115 -10.19 -44.81 10.86
CA VAL A 115 -10.25 -43.72 11.83
C VAL A 115 -8.84 -43.29 12.25
N ILE A 116 -7.93 -44.25 12.49
CA ILE A 116 -6.52 -43.96 12.79
C ILE A 116 -5.86 -43.19 11.63
N ALA A 117 -6.03 -43.62 10.38
CA ALA A 117 -5.46 -42.94 9.22
C ALA A 117 -5.96 -41.50 9.08
N LYS A 118 -7.26 -41.24 9.36
CA LYS A 118 -7.80 -39.87 9.42
C LYS A 118 -7.19 -39.05 10.57
N MET A 119 -7.03 -39.65 11.75
CA MET A 119 -6.39 -38.99 12.89
C MET A 119 -4.93 -38.65 12.60
N VAL A 120 -4.19 -39.53 11.91
CA VAL A 120 -2.82 -39.27 11.45
C VAL A 120 -2.80 -38.13 10.45
N ALA A 121 -3.66 -38.13 9.43
CA ALA A 121 -3.76 -37.04 8.46
C ALA A 121 -4.05 -35.70 9.15
N PHE A 122 -5.00 -35.68 10.07
CA PHE A 122 -5.32 -34.49 10.86
C PHE A 122 -4.16 -34.05 11.76
N GLY A 123 -3.49 -34.99 12.44
CA GLY A 123 -2.31 -34.71 13.27
C GLY A 123 -1.16 -34.11 12.46
N ILE A 124 -0.94 -34.57 11.23
CA ILE A 124 0.05 -33.96 10.32
C ILE A 124 -0.34 -32.52 9.97
N LEU A 125 -1.61 -32.25 9.69
CA LEU A 125 -2.07 -30.87 9.45
C LEU A 125 -1.85 -29.97 10.66
N LEU A 126 -2.11 -30.47 11.88
CA LEU A 126 -1.81 -29.71 13.11
C LEU A 126 -0.32 -29.45 13.30
N ILE A 127 0.54 -30.42 12.96
CA ILE A 127 2.00 -30.24 13.01
C ILE A 127 2.44 -29.16 12.00
N LEU A 128 1.90 -29.20 10.77
CA LEU A 128 2.20 -28.20 9.74
C LEU A 128 1.71 -26.81 10.15
N ASP A 129 0.49 -26.71 10.67
CA ASP A 129 -0.07 -25.46 11.17
C ASP A 129 0.74 -24.88 12.33
N ASN A 130 1.12 -25.72 13.30
CA ASN A 130 1.99 -25.32 14.40
C ASN A 130 3.37 -24.86 13.91
N ALA A 131 3.91 -25.50 12.85
CA ALA A 131 5.18 -25.08 12.26
C ALA A 131 5.08 -23.70 11.59
N VAL A 132 3.95 -23.39 10.95
CA VAL A 132 3.68 -22.05 10.41
C VAL A 132 3.51 -21.03 11.55
N ALA A 133 2.70 -21.35 12.56
CA ALA A 133 2.50 -20.48 13.73
C ALA A 133 3.82 -20.21 14.49
N ALA A 134 4.73 -21.17 14.54
CA ALA A 134 6.05 -21.01 15.15
C ALA A 134 6.95 -19.98 14.45
N GLN A 135 6.64 -19.59 13.20
CA GLN A 135 7.35 -18.53 12.48
C GLN A 135 6.90 -17.12 12.91
N ALA A 136 5.71 -16.98 13.50
CA ALA A 136 5.13 -15.67 13.84
C ALA A 136 6.02 -14.83 14.78
N PRO A 137 6.64 -15.35 15.85
CA PRO A 137 7.55 -14.57 16.70
C PRO A 137 8.77 -14.03 15.94
N TYR A 138 9.31 -14.81 15.00
CA TYR A 138 10.46 -14.39 14.18
C TYR A 138 10.07 -13.26 13.22
N MET A 139 8.93 -13.38 12.53
CA MET A 139 8.42 -12.33 11.65
C MET A 139 8.14 -11.02 12.41
N ARG A 140 7.60 -11.10 13.64
CA ARG A 140 7.40 -9.91 14.49
C ARG A 140 8.71 -9.27 14.93
N LEU A 141 9.71 -10.09 15.28
CA LEU A 141 11.04 -9.58 15.64
C LEU A 141 11.72 -8.90 14.46
N GLU A 142 11.65 -9.51 13.27
CA GLU A 142 12.15 -8.94 12.02
C GLU A 142 11.45 -7.62 11.69
N ALA A 143 10.11 -7.59 11.75
CA ALA A 143 9.31 -6.38 11.56
C ALA A 143 9.69 -5.26 12.55
N ALA A 144 9.78 -5.58 13.84
CA ALA A 144 10.16 -4.61 14.86
C ALA A 144 11.59 -4.08 14.64
N SER A 145 12.52 -4.95 14.25
CA SER A 145 13.90 -4.55 13.91
C SER A 145 13.93 -3.62 12.69
N LEU A 146 13.19 -3.95 11.64
CA LEU A 146 13.11 -3.15 10.41
C LEU A 146 12.55 -1.77 10.68
N ILE A 147 11.45 -1.67 11.44
CA ILE A 147 10.89 -0.36 11.83
C ILE A 147 11.87 0.41 12.69
N GLN A 148 12.43 -0.21 13.74
CA GLN A 148 13.31 0.48 14.68
C GLN A 148 14.54 1.08 13.99
N ALA A 149 15.09 0.39 12.98
CA ALA A 149 16.22 0.89 12.19
C ALA A 149 15.87 2.12 11.32
N HIS A 150 14.59 2.36 11.06
CA HIS A 150 14.08 3.37 10.15
C HIS A 150 13.26 4.47 10.85
N LEU A 151 13.12 4.44 12.17
CA LEU A 151 12.44 5.51 12.90
C LEU A 151 13.26 6.81 12.92
N PRO A 152 12.60 7.97 12.99
CA PRO A 152 13.27 9.21 13.36
C PRO A 152 14.01 9.07 14.70
N PRO A 153 15.11 9.81 14.91
CA PRO A 153 15.83 9.78 16.17
C PRO A 153 14.90 10.12 17.34
N ALA A 154 15.11 9.44 18.48
CA ALA A 154 14.42 9.81 19.71
C ALA A 154 15.11 11.06 20.27
N VAL A 155 14.38 12.18 20.35
CA VAL A 155 14.85 13.46 20.89
C VAL A 155 13.96 13.87 22.07
N PRO A 156 14.44 14.72 23.00
CA PRO A 156 13.60 15.27 24.06
C PRO A 156 12.38 16.03 23.49
N ASP A 157 11.29 16.09 24.24
CA ASP A 157 10.04 16.75 23.82
C ASP A 157 10.23 18.22 23.41
N ALA A 158 11.20 18.92 24.01
CA ALA A 158 11.53 20.31 23.67
C ALA A 158 12.14 20.48 22.26
N GLU A 159 12.75 19.43 21.72
CA GLU A 159 13.36 19.39 20.39
C GLU A 159 12.46 18.68 19.36
N ASN A 160 11.43 17.96 19.82
CA ASN A 160 10.47 17.23 18.98
C ASN A 160 9.33 18.15 18.51
N ALA A 161 9.00 18.12 17.22
CA ALA A 161 7.83 18.82 16.67
C ALA A 161 6.49 18.21 17.12
N ALA A 162 6.45 16.90 17.41
CA ALA A 162 5.22 16.15 17.60
C ALA A 162 4.32 16.68 18.75
N PRO A 163 4.83 17.05 19.94
CA PRO A 163 3.99 17.63 21.00
C PRO A 163 3.30 18.93 20.59
N LEU A 164 4.01 19.83 19.89
CA LEU A 164 3.46 21.09 19.41
C LEU A 164 2.38 20.86 18.34
N TYR A 165 2.60 19.91 17.44
CA TYR A 165 1.59 19.50 16.47
C TYR A 165 0.34 18.92 17.14
N ARG A 166 0.48 18.02 18.13
CA ARG A 166 -0.68 17.46 18.84
C ARG A 166 -1.52 18.53 19.52
N GLU A 167 -0.88 19.55 20.11
CA GLU A 167 -1.60 20.69 20.68
C GLU A 167 -2.34 21.47 19.59
N ALA A 168 -1.68 21.75 18.47
CA ALA A 168 -2.30 22.44 17.33
C ALA A 168 -3.49 21.65 16.76
N PHE A 169 -3.37 20.33 16.61
CA PHE A 169 -4.44 19.46 16.12
C PHE A 169 -5.63 19.45 17.06
N THR A 170 -5.40 19.34 18.37
CA THR A 170 -6.48 19.36 19.36
C THR A 170 -7.31 20.65 19.23
N ARG A 171 -6.64 21.80 19.04
CA ARG A 171 -7.33 23.09 18.83
C ARG A 171 -8.11 23.13 17.51
N LEU A 172 -7.56 22.56 16.44
CA LEU A 172 -8.21 22.55 15.13
C LEU A 172 -9.40 21.58 15.08
N ASP A 173 -9.29 20.42 15.71
CA ASP A 173 -10.34 19.39 15.77
C ASP A 173 -11.54 19.83 16.62
N THR A 174 -11.33 20.69 17.62
CA THR A 174 -12.43 21.27 18.40
C THR A 174 -13.27 22.27 17.60
N ASP A 175 -12.77 22.75 16.45
CA ASP A 175 -13.49 23.67 15.56
C ASP A 175 -14.11 22.94 14.36
N ALA A 176 -15.26 22.30 14.60
CA ALA A 176 -16.00 21.61 13.55
C ALA A 176 -16.44 22.55 12.40
N ALA A 177 -16.62 23.84 12.66
CA ALA A 177 -17.01 24.81 11.63
C ALA A 177 -15.85 25.09 10.65
N ALA A 178 -14.61 25.11 11.15
CA ALA A 178 -13.42 25.22 10.29
C ALA A 178 -13.29 24.03 9.33
N GLN A 179 -13.67 22.82 9.74
CA GLN A 179 -13.55 21.59 8.96
C GLN A 179 -14.69 21.38 7.94
N ALA A 180 -15.71 22.24 7.93
CA ALA A 180 -16.84 22.11 7.02
C ALA A 180 -16.39 22.19 5.54
N SER A 181 -16.91 21.31 4.68
CA SER A 181 -16.51 21.18 3.27
C SER A 181 -16.66 22.47 2.44
N THR A 182 -17.59 23.35 2.84
CA THR A 182 -17.85 24.65 2.20
C THR A 182 -16.97 25.79 2.74
N GLY A 183 -16.25 25.55 3.84
CA GLY A 183 -15.42 26.51 4.54
C GLY A 183 -14.12 26.86 3.81
N PRO A 184 -13.33 27.81 4.34
CA PRO A 184 -12.05 28.21 3.75
C PRO A 184 -10.97 27.13 3.92
N LEU A 185 -10.96 26.38 5.03
CA LEU A 185 -9.88 25.43 5.33
C LEU A 185 -9.73 24.30 4.27
N PRO A 186 -10.80 23.63 3.79
CA PRO A 186 -10.65 22.61 2.74
C PRO A 186 -10.13 23.15 1.42
N ARG A 187 -10.33 24.45 1.13
CA ARG A 187 -9.78 25.12 -0.07
C ARG A 187 -8.28 25.40 0.05
N GLY A 188 -7.74 25.45 1.26
CA GLY A 188 -6.33 25.71 1.53
C GLY A 188 -5.83 26.98 0.81
N PRO A 189 -4.73 26.91 0.04
CA PRO A 189 -4.18 28.11 -0.62
C PRO A 189 -5.12 28.74 -1.66
N ALA A 190 -6.17 28.05 -2.09
CA ALA A 190 -7.19 28.58 -3.00
C ALA A 190 -8.36 29.31 -2.29
N ALA A 191 -8.30 29.46 -0.96
CA ALA A 191 -9.30 30.24 -0.23
C ALA A 191 -9.28 31.71 -0.64
N ASP A 192 -10.45 32.36 -0.67
CA ASP A 192 -10.55 33.80 -0.91
C ASP A 192 -9.99 34.56 0.30
N VAL A 193 -8.85 35.23 0.10
CA VAL A 193 -8.14 35.98 1.14
C VAL A 193 -8.83 37.30 1.52
N THR A 194 -9.78 37.77 0.71
CA THR A 194 -10.56 38.99 0.99
C THR A 194 -11.83 38.69 1.78
N ALA A 195 -12.28 37.43 1.80
CA ALA A 195 -13.48 37.03 2.52
C ALA A 195 -13.29 37.12 4.04
N GLU A 196 -14.26 37.73 4.72
CA GLU A 196 -14.27 37.85 6.19
C GLU A 196 -14.19 36.48 6.89
N ALA A 197 -14.81 35.45 6.32
CA ALA A 197 -14.75 34.10 6.87
C ALA A 197 -13.31 33.53 6.93
N THR A 198 -12.47 33.89 5.95
CA THR A 198 -11.06 33.50 5.91
C THR A 198 -10.26 34.26 6.96
N ARG A 199 -10.47 35.58 7.06
CA ARG A 199 -9.80 36.43 8.06
C ARG A 199 -10.18 36.03 9.49
N GLU A 200 -11.45 35.72 9.71
CA GLU A 200 -11.96 35.25 11.00
C GLU A 200 -11.40 33.86 11.37
N LEU A 201 -11.22 32.95 10.39
CA LEU A 201 -10.54 31.67 10.62
C LEU A 201 -9.12 31.89 11.16
N LEU A 202 -8.34 32.76 10.52
CA LEU A 202 -6.96 33.05 10.93
C LEU A 202 -6.90 33.71 12.31
N ARG A 203 -7.78 34.69 12.57
CA ARG A 203 -7.83 35.38 13.87
C ARG A 203 -8.17 34.41 15.01
N ARG A 204 -9.12 33.51 14.78
CA ARG A 204 -9.53 32.48 15.76
C ARG A 204 -8.43 31.46 16.02
N HIS A 205 -7.63 31.13 15.00
CA HIS A 205 -6.53 30.16 15.08
C HIS A 205 -5.13 30.78 15.17
N ALA A 206 -5.00 32.04 15.57
CA ALA A 206 -3.69 32.71 15.66
C ALA A 206 -2.69 31.92 16.54
N ALA A 207 -3.13 31.46 17.72
CA ALA A 207 -2.29 30.64 18.58
C ALA A 207 -2.01 29.23 18.01
N THR A 208 -2.92 28.69 17.19
CA THR A 208 -2.67 27.43 16.47
C THR A 208 -1.57 27.63 15.42
N LEU A 209 -1.59 28.75 14.68
CA LEU A 209 -0.55 29.09 13.70
C LEU A 209 0.83 29.23 14.36
N ASP A 210 0.91 29.86 15.54
CA ASP A 210 2.17 29.99 16.27
C ASP A 210 2.74 28.61 16.68
N LEU A 211 1.88 27.70 17.14
CA LEU A 211 2.27 26.31 17.43
C LEU A 211 2.77 25.59 16.17
N LEU A 212 2.05 25.74 15.05
CA LEU A 212 2.43 25.12 13.78
C LEU A 212 3.76 25.65 13.25
N ARG A 213 4.02 26.96 13.38
CA ARG A 213 5.30 27.56 13.00
C ARG A 213 6.44 27.07 13.89
N ALA A 214 6.23 27.04 15.20
CA ALA A 214 7.23 26.54 16.15
C ALA A 214 7.51 25.03 15.97
N ALA A 215 6.51 24.22 15.63
CA ALA A 215 6.65 22.81 15.28
C ALA A 215 7.38 22.64 13.93
N ALA A 216 6.94 23.44 12.95
CA ALA A 216 7.59 23.82 11.70
C ALA A 216 9.10 23.89 11.83
N ASP A 217 9.53 24.67 12.83
CA ASP A 217 10.90 25.10 12.99
C ASP A 217 11.81 24.03 13.65
N ARG A 218 11.27 22.91 14.15
CA ARG A 218 12.03 21.80 14.76
C ARG A 218 12.60 20.82 13.74
N ASP A 219 13.81 20.31 13.94
CA ASP A 219 14.46 19.43 12.96
C ASP A 219 13.91 18.00 12.97
N THR A 220 13.32 17.55 14.08
CA THR A 220 12.83 16.19 14.25
C THR A 220 11.35 16.19 14.62
N CYS A 221 10.58 15.33 13.95
CA CYS A 221 9.22 15.00 14.34
C CYS A 221 9.14 13.49 14.58
N ARG A 222 8.75 13.09 15.78
CA ARG A 222 8.51 11.68 16.10
C ARG A 222 7.28 11.56 16.97
N PHE A 223 6.20 10.97 16.44
CA PHE A 223 5.05 10.63 17.25
C PHE A 223 5.34 9.37 18.07
N ASP A 224 5.12 9.48 19.37
CA ASP A 224 5.22 8.34 20.28
C ASP A 224 4.06 7.37 20.03
N ARG A 225 4.39 6.10 19.82
CA ARG A 225 3.47 4.96 19.66
C ARG A 225 4.23 3.64 19.78
N ASP A 226 3.47 2.55 19.95
CA ASP A 226 4.03 1.20 20.00
C ASP A 226 4.45 0.71 18.61
N TRP A 227 5.70 0.99 18.27
CA TRP A 227 6.36 0.53 17.05
C TRP A 227 6.77 -0.95 17.08
N THR A 228 6.58 -1.65 18.20
CA THR A 228 6.90 -3.09 18.29
C THR A 228 5.86 -3.96 17.59
N ARG A 229 4.71 -3.40 17.23
CA ARG A 229 3.59 -4.09 16.57
C ARG A 229 2.91 -3.21 15.51
N PRO A 230 3.58 -2.90 14.39
CA PRO A 230 2.89 -2.29 13.24
C PRO A 230 1.75 -3.21 12.80
N SER A 231 0.55 -2.67 12.72
CA SER A 231 -0.66 -3.46 12.48
C SER A 231 -1.78 -2.59 11.94
N PHE A 232 -2.75 -3.18 11.24
CA PHE A 232 -3.84 -2.45 10.59
C PHE A 232 -4.75 -1.66 11.55
N ASP A 233 -4.77 -2.01 12.83
CA ASP A 233 -5.51 -1.26 13.85
C ASP A 233 -4.70 -0.11 14.46
N MET A 234 -3.44 0.05 14.06
CA MET A 234 -2.64 1.21 14.45
C MET A 234 -3.33 2.46 13.93
N ILE A 235 -3.86 3.26 14.85
CA ILE A 235 -4.52 4.52 14.53
C ILE A 235 -3.44 5.57 14.30
N LEU A 236 -3.57 6.30 13.20
CA LEU A 236 -2.71 7.42 12.81
C LEU A 236 -3.51 8.73 12.87
N PRO A 237 -3.90 9.20 14.07
CA PRO A 237 -4.82 10.34 14.22
C PRO A 237 -4.26 11.63 13.60
N GLU A 238 -2.94 11.79 13.62
CA GLU A 238 -2.25 12.97 13.08
C GLU A 238 -2.33 13.13 11.57
N ILE A 239 -2.61 12.07 10.80
CA ILE A 239 -2.46 12.10 9.34
C ILE A 239 -3.43 13.11 8.69
N GLN A 240 -4.71 13.07 9.06
CA GLN A 240 -5.67 14.05 8.53
C GLN A 240 -5.46 15.44 9.15
N ALA A 241 -5.12 15.49 10.43
CA ALA A 241 -4.89 16.74 11.13
C ALA A 241 -3.68 17.52 10.56
N MET A 242 -2.60 16.83 10.17
CA MET A 242 -1.43 17.41 9.48
C MET A 242 -1.82 18.07 8.16
N ARG A 243 -2.71 17.45 7.37
CA ARG A 243 -3.19 18.03 6.11
C ARG A 243 -4.00 19.30 6.35
N SER A 244 -4.91 19.28 7.33
CA SER A 244 -5.70 20.46 7.70
C SER A 244 -4.82 21.57 8.27
N ALA A 245 -3.82 21.24 9.09
CA ALA A 245 -2.85 22.19 9.62
C ALA A 245 -2.01 22.85 8.52
N ALA A 246 -1.52 22.09 7.54
CA ALA A 246 -0.78 22.62 6.40
C ALA A 246 -1.64 23.59 5.57
N ARG A 247 -2.93 23.27 5.35
CA ARG A 247 -3.88 24.15 4.66
C ARG A 247 -4.14 25.44 5.44
N LEU A 248 -4.23 25.36 6.78
CA LEU A 248 -4.39 26.56 7.62
C LEU A 248 -3.18 27.50 7.48
N LEU A 249 -1.97 26.94 7.55
CA LEU A 249 -0.73 27.71 7.37
C LEU A 249 -0.59 28.26 5.94
N ALA A 250 -1.03 27.51 4.93
CA ALA A 250 -1.10 27.98 3.54
C ALA A 250 -2.01 29.21 3.39
N ILE A 251 -3.20 29.19 3.99
CA ILE A 251 -4.12 30.34 4.00
C ILE A 251 -3.44 31.54 4.66
N ALA A 252 -2.77 31.33 5.80
CA ALA A 252 -2.05 32.39 6.50
C ALA A 252 -0.95 33.02 5.63
N ALA A 253 -0.18 32.20 4.89
CA ALA A 253 0.86 32.67 4.00
C ALA A 253 0.31 33.51 2.84
N VAL A 254 -0.77 33.07 2.19
CA VAL A 254 -1.39 33.84 1.08
C VAL A 254 -2.00 35.14 1.61
N CYS A 255 -2.63 35.14 2.79
CA CYS A 255 -3.12 36.37 3.43
C CYS A 255 -1.97 37.34 3.78
N ALA A 256 -0.86 36.84 4.34
CA ALA A 256 0.31 37.66 4.66
C ALA A 256 0.90 38.31 3.41
N ALA A 257 1.01 37.57 2.30
CA ALA A 257 1.45 38.11 1.02
C ALA A 257 0.50 39.20 0.49
N ALA A 258 -0.82 38.99 0.61
CA ALA A 258 -1.83 39.98 0.22
C ALA A 258 -1.79 41.26 1.08
N ASP A 259 -1.41 41.12 2.36
CA ASP A 259 -1.25 42.24 3.30
C ASP A 259 0.12 42.95 3.15
N GLY A 260 0.99 42.45 2.26
CA GLY A 260 2.32 43.00 2.01
C GLY A 260 3.45 42.41 2.85
N ASP A 261 3.16 41.50 3.78
CA ASP A 261 4.18 40.77 4.57
C ASP A 261 4.66 39.52 3.81
N VAL A 262 5.30 39.77 2.67
CA VAL A 262 5.88 38.73 1.81
C VAL A 262 6.98 37.93 2.52
N PRO A 263 7.87 38.53 3.34
CA PRO A 263 8.86 37.75 4.10
C PRO A 263 8.23 36.70 5.01
N ALA A 264 7.17 37.04 5.76
CA ALA A 264 6.48 36.05 6.59
C ALA A 264 5.80 34.97 5.74
N ALA A 265 5.19 35.34 4.62
CA ALA A 265 4.56 34.39 3.70
C ALA A 265 5.57 33.37 3.15
N LEU A 266 6.77 33.81 2.74
CA LEU A 266 7.83 32.92 2.24
C LEU A 266 8.35 31.97 3.31
N GLN A 267 8.47 32.42 4.56
CA GLN A 267 8.84 31.55 5.67
C GLN A 267 7.76 30.50 5.96
N ASP A 268 6.48 30.86 5.90
CA ASP A 268 5.39 29.91 6.09
C ASP A 268 5.31 28.90 4.96
N VAL A 269 5.62 29.28 3.71
CA VAL A 269 5.80 28.33 2.59
C VAL A 269 6.89 27.30 2.92
N ALA A 270 8.08 27.75 3.34
CA ALA A 270 9.17 26.84 3.70
C ALA A 270 8.79 25.92 4.88
N ARG A 271 8.02 26.43 5.85
CA ARG A 271 7.49 25.63 6.96
C ARG A 271 6.50 24.57 6.48
N ILE A 272 5.63 24.86 5.52
CA ILE A 272 4.71 23.84 4.96
C ILE A 272 5.50 22.69 4.32
N THR A 273 6.54 22.99 3.54
CA THR A 273 7.45 21.98 2.97
C THR A 273 8.08 21.13 4.08
N ARG A 274 8.52 21.75 5.19
CA ARG A 274 9.02 21.03 6.38
C ARG A 274 7.96 20.20 7.10
N MET A 275 6.72 20.67 7.17
CA MET A 275 5.59 19.86 7.67
C MET A 275 5.43 18.59 6.83
N GLY A 276 5.61 18.67 5.50
CA GLY A 276 5.62 17.51 4.61
C GLY A 276 6.70 16.50 4.96
N HIS A 277 7.92 16.98 5.26
CA HIS A 277 9.02 16.14 5.73
C HIS A 277 8.74 15.51 7.10
N HIS A 278 8.15 16.27 8.03
CA HIS A 278 7.74 15.75 9.33
C HIS A 278 6.69 14.65 9.20
N ALA A 279 5.70 14.79 8.32
CA ALA A 279 4.72 13.75 8.05
C ALA A 279 5.37 12.51 7.43
N ALA A 280 6.25 12.68 6.44
CA ALA A 280 6.95 11.57 5.77
C ALA A 280 8.06 10.92 6.62
N SER A 281 8.41 11.51 7.77
CA SER A 281 9.50 11.01 8.61
C SER A 281 9.19 9.65 9.24
N GLU A 282 7.90 9.31 9.37
CA GLU A 282 7.49 8.01 9.90
C GLU A 282 7.63 6.89 8.86
N PRO A 283 8.08 5.70 9.26
CA PRO A 283 8.29 4.57 8.36
C PRO A 283 6.95 3.88 8.05
N LEU A 284 5.98 4.61 7.50
CA LEU A 284 4.73 4.06 6.98
C LEU A 284 4.43 4.69 5.63
N LEU A 285 3.91 3.89 4.70
CA LEU A 285 3.63 4.35 3.34
C LEU A 285 2.61 5.48 3.29
N ILE A 286 1.55 5.36 4.08
CA ILE A 286 0.53 6.41 4.20
C ILE A 286 1.12 7.73 4.71
N SER A 287 2.07 7.68 5.66
CA SER A 287 2.75 8.86 6.19
C SER A 287 3.61 9.54 5.12
N GLY A 288 4.36 8.75 4.33
CA GLY A 288 5.13 9.25 3.17
C GLY A 288 4.25 9.92 2.11
N LEU A 289 3.13 9.29 1.74
CA LEU A 289 2.16 9.85 0.78
C LEU A 289 1.53 11.15 1.27
N VAL A 290 1.22 11.24 2.56
CA VAL A 290 0.68 12.45 3.17
C VAL A 290 1.73 13.56 3.19
N GLY A 291 2.99 13.23 3.45
CA GLY A 291 4.10 14.17 3.33
C GLY A 291 4.23 14.77 1.93
N LEU A 292 4.21 13.94 0.89
CA LEU A 292 4.20 14.42 -0.52
C LEU A 292 2.99 15.31 -0.83
N ALA A 293 1.82 15.00 -0.26
CA ALA A 293 0.64 15.81 -0.47
C ALA A 293 0.70 17.17 0.25
N ILE A 294 1.29 17.23 1.45
CA ILE A 294 1.52 18.49 2.18
C ILE A 294 2.58 19.34 1.47
N ASP A 295 3.63 18.71 0.98
CA ASP A 295 4.64 19.35 0.14
C ASP A 295 4.01 20.00 -1.11
N GLY A 296 3.11 19.27 -1.79
CA GLY A 296 2.32 19.82 -2.89
C GLY A 296 1.53 21.08 -2.52
N VAL A 297 0.95 21.15 -1.30
CA VAL A 297 0.28 22.36 -0.79
C VAL A 297 1.28 23.51 -0.61
N GLY A 298 2.51 23.24 -0.16
CA GLY A 298 3.58 24.23 -0.05
C GLY A 298 3.91 24.84 -1.40
N LEU A 299 4.07 24.02 -2.44
CA LEU A 299 4.38 24.49 -3.81
C LEU A 299 3.22 25.29 -4.44
N ASP A 300 1.96 24.89 -4.21
CA ASP A 300 0.79 25.67 -4.64
C ASP A 300 0.72 27.03 -3.93
N THR A 301 1.09 27.05 -2.65
CA THR A 301 1.16 28.28 -1.84
C THR A 301 2.28 29.19 -2.36
N LEU A 302 3.47 28.64 -2.66
CA LEU A 302 4.59 29.37 -3.23
C LEU A 302 4.18 30.09 -4.51
N ALA A 303 3.54 29.38 -5.45
CA ALA A 303 3.09 29.95 -6.72
C ALA A 303 2.13 31.14 -6.55
N ARG A 304 1.37 31.18 -5.45
CA ARG A 304 0.46 32.29 -5.09
C ARG A 304 1.15 33.44 -4.36
N VAL A 305 2.26 33.19 -3.68
CA VAL A 305 3.03 34.20 -2.94
C VAL A 305 4.02 34.93 -3.84
N LEU A 306 4.64 34.24 -4.80
CA LEU A 306 5.64 34.80 -5.73
C LEU A 306 5.21 36.08 -6.48
N PRO A 307 3.93 36.27 -6.90
CA PRO A 307 3.50 37.51 -7.55
C PRO A 307 3.64 38.75 -6.67
N ALA A 308 3.49 38.62 -5.35
CA ALA A 308 3.59 39.71 -4.39
C ALA A 308 5.05 40.15 -4.13
N CYS A 309 6.04 39.35 -4.55
CA CYS A 309 7.45 39.71 -4.40
C CYS A 309 7.78 41.00 -5.18
N THR A 310 8.48 41.92 -4.52
CA THR A 310 9.04 43.16 -5.05
C THR A 310 10.57 43.09 -4.92
N PRO A 311 11.33 44.01 -5.55
CA PRO A 311 12.80 44.00 -5.46
C PRO A 311 13.33 43.97 -4.02
N ASP A 312 12.64 44.61 -3.07
CA ASP A 312 12.99 44.61 -1.64
C ASP A 312 12.93 43.21 -1.01
N HIS A 313 12.13 42.30 -1.58
CA HIS A 313 11.94 40.94 -1.10
C HIS A 313 12.95 39.93 -1.71
N ALA A 314 13.84 40.35 -2.61
CA ALA A 314 14.78 39.45 -3.28
C ALA A 314 15.67 38.67 -2.28
N ALA A 315 16.16 39.34 -1.23
CA ALA A 315 16.95 38.70 -0.18
C ALA A 315 16.13 37.70 0.65
N ALA A 316 14.87 38.02 0.95
CA ALA A 316 13.97 37.13 1.68
C ALA A 316 13.65 35.86 0.87
N LEU A 317 13.39 36.00 -0.43
CA LEU A 317 13.17 34.87 -1.35
C LEU A 317 14.41 33.97 -1.48
N ALA A 318 15.61 34.56 -1.45
CA ALA A 318 16.85 33.79 -1.44
C ALA A 318 17.07 33.05 -0.11
N ALA A 319 16.78 33.69 1.03
CA ALA A 319 17.00 33.12 2.35
C ALA A 319 16.00 32.04 2.76
N ALA A 320 14.74 32.13 2.29
CA ALA A 320 13.69 31.19 2.66
C ALA A 320 13.84 29.80 1.98
N ASP A 321 14.55 29.73 0.85
CA ASP A 321 14.71 28.53 0.01
C ASP A 321 13.41 27.67 -0.09
N PRO A 322 12.30 28.23 -0.60
CA PRO A 322 10.97 27.65 -0.42
C PRO A 322 10.72 26.37 -1.21
N VAL A 323 11.60 26.00 -2.15
CA VAL A 323 11.43 24.82 -3.00
C VAL A 323 11.99 23.57 -2.34
N GLY A 324 13.19 23.64 -1.73
CA GLY A 324 13.81 22.48 -1.07
C GLY A 324 13.85 21.21 -1.95
N SER A 325 13.95 20.06 -1.31
CA SER A 325 13.80 18.73 -1.96
C SER A 325 12.49 18.09 -1.54
N PRO A 326 11.87 17.24 -2.37
CA PRO A 326 10.65 16.52 -1.99
C PRO A 326 10.94 15.48 -0.89
N PRO A 327 9.94 15.17 -0.04
CA PRO A 327 10.02 14.03 0.87
C PRO A 327 10.33 12.70 0.15
N THR A 328 11.21 11.88 0.75
CA THR A 328 11.58 10.57 0.17
C THR A 328 10.67 9.45 0.68
N LEU A 329 10.39 8.45 -0.17
CA LEU A 329 9.59 7.27 0.18
C LEU A 329 10.44 6.05 0.59
N VAL A 330 11.77 6.16 0.58
CA VAL A 330 12.71 5.05 0.87
C VAL A 330 12.39 4.42 2.22
N ARG A 331 12.30 5.24 3.26
CA ARG A 331 12.01 4.81 4.63
C ARG A 331 10.67 4.08 4.75
N SER A 332 9.67 4.60 4.05
CA SER A 332 8.32 4.04 4.05
C SER A 332 8.27 2.65 3.42
N MET A 333 9.11 2.34 2.41
CA MET A 333 9.17 0.99 1.83
C MET A 333 9.67 -0.08 2.82
N PHE A 334 10.61 0.28 3.71
CA PHE A 334 11.08 -0.64 4.76
C PHE A 334 10.02 -0.85 5.84
N GLY A 335 9.34 0.22 6.23
CA GLY A 335 8.27 0.12 7.20
C GLY A 335 7.04 -0.60 6.68
N GLU A 336 6.73 -0.47 5.39
CA GLU A 336 5.67 -1.24 4.74
C GLU A 336 5.98 -2.74 4.77
N GLU A 337 7.23 -3.14 4.50
CA GLU A 337 7.63 -4.56 4.61
C GLU A 337 7.41 -5.07 6.05
N ALA A 338 7.85 -4.31 7.04
CA ALA A 338 7.64 -4.65 8.44
C ALA A 338 6.15 -4.77 8.80
N PHE A 339 5.32 -3.85 8.30
CA PHE A 339 3.88 -3.87 8.48
C PHE A 339 3.24 -5.13 7.87
N GLY A 340 3.63 -5.51 6.66
CA GLY A 340 3.21 -6.76 6.02
C GLY A 340 3.65 -8.01 6.79
N LEU A 341 4.92 -8.05 7.25
CA LEU A 341 5.45 -9.17 8.04
C LEU A 341 4.72 -9.33 9.38
N ALA A 342 4.44 -8.23 10.08
CA ALA A 342 3.67 -8.26 11.32
C ALA A 342 2.23 -8.75 11.09
N THR A 343 1.61 -8.35 9.97
CA THR A 343 0.31 -8.87 9.54
C THR A 343 0.35 -10.37 9.30
N PHE A 344 1.30 -10.85 8.51
CA PHE A 344 1.44 -12.28 8.23
C PHE A 344 1.72 -13.08 9.50
N ALA A 345 2.42 -12.50 10.48
CA ALA A 345 2.59 -13.11 11.80
C ALA A 345 1.28 -13.27 12.57
N ASP A 346 0.41 -12.25 12.54
CA ASP A 346 -0.92 -12.32 13.16
C ASP A 346 -1.84 -13.33 12.46
N VAL A 347 -1.71 -13.49 11.14
CA VAL A 347 -2.40 -14.55 10.40
C VAL A 347 -1.84 -15.92 10.77
N ALA A 348 -0.52 -16.07 10.85
CA ALA A 348 0.17 -17.32 11.13
C ALA A 348 -0.19 -17.91 12.51
N ASP A 349 -0.33 -17.08 13.55
CA ASP A 349 -0.77 -17.52 14.89
C ASP A 349 -2.27 -17.33 15.17
N ALA A 350 -3.06 -17.13 14.10
CA ALA A 350 -4.52 -17.06 14.11
C ALA A 350 -5.11 -15.94 15.00
N ARG A 351 -4.36 -14.86 15.22
CA ARG A 351 -4.88 -13.60 15.80
C ARG A 351 -5.69 -12.80 14.79
N LEU A 352 -5.43 -12.99 13.51
CA LEU A 352 -6.12 -12.32 12.41
C LEU A 352 -6.63 -13.34 11.39
N GLY A 353 -7.93 -13.31 11.10
CA GLY A 353 -8.57 -14.14 10.07
C GLY A 353 -8.62 -13.44 8.70
N LEU A 354 -8.74 -14.22 7.62
CA LEU A 354 -8.84 -13.68 6.25
C LEU A 354 -10.08 -12.81 6.03
N THR A 355 -11.19 -13.20 6.66
CA THR A 355 -12.45 -12.44 6.58
C THR A 355 -12.32 -11.06 7.24
N SER A 356 -11.65 -11.00 8.39
CA SER A 356 -11.31 -9.74 9.06
C SER A 356 -10.36 -8.89 8.22
N LEU A 357 -9.35 -9.50 7.57
CA LEU A 357 -8.47 -8.78 6.64
C LEU A 357 -9.25 -8.15 5.48
N GLN A 358 -10.16 -8.90 4.87
CA GLN A 358 -10.99 -8.37 3.79
C GLN A 358 -11.86 -7.19 4.27
N GLN A 359 -12.41 -7.26 5.48
CA GLN A 359 -13.16 -6.14 6.08
C GLN A 359 -12.27 -4.91 6.30
N VAL A 360 -11.07 -5.09 6.85
CA VAL A 360 -10.08 -4.00 7.01
C VAL A 360 -9.74 -3.38 5.66
N MET A 361 -9.50 -4.18 4.63
CA MET A 361 -9.16 -3.70 3.29
C MET A 361 -10.32 -2.92 2.63
N HIS A 362 -11.57 -3.16 3.06
CA HIS A 362 -12.74 -2.41 2.64
C HIS A 362 -13.16 -1.31 3.63
N ALA A 363 -12.27 -0.93 4.57
CA ALA A 363 -12.49 0.09 5.59
C ALA A 363 -13.71 -0.17 6.51
N GLU A 364 -14.05 -1.43 6.73
CA GLU A 364 -15.08 -1.87 7.69
C GLU A 364 -14.45 -2.25 9.05
N ALA A 365 -15.20 -2.10 10.15
CA ALA A 365 -14.74 -2.45 11.48
C ALA A 365 -14.52 -3.97 11.64
N ALA A 366 -13.27 -4.41 11.70
CA ALA A 366 -12.92 -5.81 11.86
C ALA A 366 -13.09 -6.30 13.31
N GLN A 367 -13.74 -7.45 13.50
CA GLN A 367 -13.81 -8.11 14.81
C GLN A 367 -12.51 -8.87 15.11
N ARG A 368 -11.88 -8.58 16.25
CA ARG A 368 -10.76 -9.36 16.79
C ARG A 368 -11.26 -10.55 17.61
N GLY A 369 -10.68 -11.72 17.35
CA GLY A 369 -10.88 -12.93 18.12
C GLY A 369 -9.91 -14.02 17.66
N ARG A 370 -9.66 -15.03 18.50
CA ARG A 370 -8.98 -16.24 18.02
C ARG A 370 -9.89 -16.93 17.01
N PHE A 371 -9.57 -16.83 15.73
CA PHE A 371 -10.31 -17.54 14.67
C PHE A 371 -9.80 -18.98 14.57
N VAL A 372 -9.93 -19.70 15.68
CA VAL A 372 -9.74 -21.15 15.73
C VAL A 372 -11.10 -21.77 15.42
N GLY A 373 -11.32 -22.17 14.16
CA GLY A 373 -12.52 -22.96 13.83
C GLY A 373 -13.05 -22.88 12.41
N ARG A 374 -12.55 -21.98 11.55
CA ARG A 374 -12.94 -21.96 10.13
C ARG A 374 -12.01 -22.86 9.31
N PRO A 375 -12.52 -23.94 8.69
CA PRO A 375 -11.69 -24.87 7.92
C PRO A 375 -10.91 -24.18 6.79
N GLY A 376 -11.47 -23.15 6.16
CA GLY A 376 -10.81 -22.40 5.09
C GLY A 376 -9.58 -21.63 5.55
N GLU A 377 -9.65 -20.95 6.69
CA GLU A 377 -8.52 -20.17 7.24
C GLU A 377 -7.38 -21.09 7.71
N PHE A 378 -7.74 -22.22 8.34
CA PHE A 378 -6.77 -23.25 8.71
C PHE A 378 -6.03 -23.81 7.49
N LEU A 379 -6.77 -24.17 6.43
CA LEU A 379 -6.15 -24.70 5.20
C LEU A 379 -5.32 -23.63 4.48
N TYR A 380 -5.75 -22.36 4.49
CA TYR A 380 -4.97 -21.26 3.95
C TYR A 380 -3.61 -21.14 4.65
N ARG A 381 -3.58 -21.10 5.99
CA ARG A 381 -2.32 -21.03 6.75
C ARG A 381 -1.37 -22.17 6.42
N VAL A 382 -1.90 -23.38 6.33
CA VAL A 382 -1.10 -24.58 6.09
C VAL A 382 -0.56 -24.61 4.65
N PHE A 383 -1.39 -24.31 3.65
CA PHE A 383 -1.04 -24.61 2.25
C PHE A 383 -0.65 -23.37 1.41
N LEU A 384 -1.02 -22.16 1.81
CA LEU A 384 -0.89 -20.96 0.97
C LEU A 384 -0.09 -19.84 1.64
N LEU A 385 -0.22 -19.65 2.95
CA LEU A 385 0.46 -18.57 3.68
C LEU A 385 1.99 -18.55 3.54
N PRO A 386 2.73 -19.69 3.55
CA PRO A 386 4.17 -19.65 3.32
C PRO A 386 4.57 -19.03 1.98
N ALA A 387 3.80 -19.33 0.92
CA ALA A 387 4.04 -18.76 -0.40
C ALA A 387 3.70 -17.27 -0.47
N ASP A 388 2.64 -16.84 0.23
CA ASP A 388 2.30 -15.42 0.39
C ASP A 388 3.46 -14.65 1.04
N ILE A 389 4.02 -15.16 2.15
CA ILE A 389 5.14 -14.52 2.87
C ILE A 389 6.38 -14.40 1.99
N ASP A 390 6.78 -15.49 1.32
CA ASP A 390 7.97 -15.50 0.46
C ASP A 390 7.78 -14.63 -0.78
N GLY A 391 6.57 -14.60 -1.33
CA GLY A 391 6.17 -13.68 -2.38
C GLY A 391 6.34 -12.23 -1.96
N TYR A 392 5.76 -11.90 -0.81
CA TYR A 392 5.78 -10.55 -0.25
C TYR A 392 7.19 -10.03 0.00
N ARG A 393 8.05 -10.81 0.67
CA ARG A 393 9.46 -10.43 0.89
C ARG A 393 10.20 -10.16 -0.42
N ARG A 394 10.07 -11.05 -1.41
CA ARG A 394 10.74 -10.88 -2.71
C ARG A 394 10.30 -9.60 -3.41
N PHE A 395 9.01 -9.30 -3.38
CA PHE A 395 8.47 -8.07 -3.94
C PHE A 395 9.00 -6.83 -3.20
N MET A 396 8.93 -6.83 -1.86
CA MET A 396 9.38 -5.68 -1.06
C MET A 396 10.87 -5.40 -1.22
N HIS A 397 11.73 -6.42 -1.26
CA HIS A 397 13.16 -6.20 -1.52
C HIS A 397 13.44 -5.61 -2.90
N ARG A 398 12.69 -6.03 -3.95
CA ARG A 398 12.82 -5.41 -5.28
C ARG A 398 12.37 -3.95 -5.26
N GLN A 399 11.25 -3.65 -4.60
CA GLN A 399 10.76 -2.28 -4.44
C GLN A 399 11.76 -1.39 -3.68
N GLN A 400 12.33 -1.88 -2.58
CA GLN A 400 13.35 -1.16 -1.81
C GLN A 400 14.60 -0.85 -2.64
N GLN A 401 15.10 -1.82 -3.41
CA GLN A 401 16.25 -1.63 -4.30
C GLN A 401 15.95 -0.59 -5.38
N SER A 402 14.74 -0.63 -5.95
CA SER A 402 14.36 0.28 -7.02
C SER A 402 14.16 1.72 -6.52
N VAL A 403 13.55 1.91 -5.35
CA VAL A 403 13.37 3.25 -4.74
C VAL A 403 14.69 3.85 -4.23
N ALA A 404 15.67 3.02 -3.90
CA ALA A 404 17.01 3.48 -3.54
C ALA A 404 17.85 3.97 -4.74
N GLN A 405 17.40 3.75 -5.98
CA GLN A 405 18.11 4.12 -7.19
C GLN A 405 17.35 5.20 -7.96
N SER A 406 18.04 6.26 -8.39
CA SER A 406 17.49 7.20 -9.37
C SER A 406 17.37 6.50 -10.73
N ARG A 407 16.15 6.34 -11.24
CA ARG A 407 15.85 5.66 -12.52
C ARG A 407 14.87 6.51 -13.34
N PRO A 408 14.95 6.49 -14.67
CA PRO A 408 14.01 7.21 -15.53
C PRO A 408 12.60 6.63 -15.40
N PHE A 409 11.57 7.48 -15.56
CA PHE A 409 10.17 7.10 -15.42
C PHE A 409 9.79 5.91 -16.30
N ALA A 410 10.22 5.89 -17.57
CA ALA A 410 9.93 4.79 -18.50
C ALA A 410 10.38 3.41 -17.96
N ALA A 411 11.56 3.35 -17.32
CA ALA A 411 12.08 2.12 -16.73
C ALA A 411 11.28 1.69 -15.48
N VAL A 412 10.86 2.66 -14.65
CA VAL A 412 10.01 2.39 -13.48
C VAL A 412 8.62 1.93 -13.90
N ARG A 413 8.02 2.59 -14.90
CA ARG A 413 6.72 2.21 -15.46
C ARG A 413 6.79 0.80 -16.05
N GLN A 414 7.82 0.49 -16.85
CA GLN A 414 8.02 -0.85 -17.40
C GLN A 414 8.18 -1.91 -16.31
N GLU A 415 8.93 -1.62 -15.26
CA GLU A 415 9.09 -2.53 -14.11
C GLU A 415 7.76 -2.76 -13.38
N ASN A 416 6.99 -1.70 -13.11
CA ASN A 416 5.68 -1.81 -12.50
C ASN A 416 4.72 -2.65 -13.36
N THR A 417 4.65 -2.38 -14.67
CA THR A 417 3.82 -3.18 -15.59
C THR A 417 4.30 -4.63 -15.65
N ALA A 418 5.60 -4.87 -15.70
CA ALA A 418 6.14 -6.24 -15.67
C ALA A 418 5.81 -6.97 -14.37
N ASP A 419 5.82 -6.27 -13.24
CA ASP A 419 5.43 -6.82 -11.94
C ASP A 419 3.93 -7.12 -11.87
N GLU A 420 3.08 -6.22 -12.36
CA GLU A 420 1.64 -6.47 -12.48
C GLU A 420 1.35 -7.67 -13.38
N GLU A 421 1.96 -7.74 -14.56
CA GLU A 421 1.84 -8.88 -15.47
C GLU A 421 2.37 -10.18 -14.85
N ASP A 422 3.49 -10.15 -14.11
CA ASP A 422 4.02 -11.34 -13.43
C ASP A 422 3.08 -11.81 -12.33
N ILE A 423 2.52 -10.89 -11.53
CA ILE A 423 1.50 -11.19 -10.51
C ILE A 423 0.25 -11.79 -11.16
N GLU A 424 -0.22 -11.23 -12.27
CA GLU A 424 -1.41 -11.74 -12.99
C GLU A 424 -1.17 -13.12 -13.61
N ARG A 425 0.00 -13.34 -14.20
CA ARG A 425 0.37 -14.63 -14.81
C ARG A 425 0.64 -15.70 -13.76
N ARG A 426 1.28 -15.35 -12.65
CA ARG A 426 1.74 -16.24 -11.58
C ARG A 426 1.63 -15.55 -10.23
N ARG A 427 0.51 -15.74 -9.57
CA ARG A 427 0.28 -15.14 -8.24
C ARG A 427 1.19 -15.81 -7.22
N PRO A 428 2.08 -15.07 -6.54
CA PRO A 428 2.97 -15.66 -5.55
C PRO A 428 2.21 -16.19 -4.33
N GLY A 429 1.04 -15.62 -4.05
CA GLY A 429 0.07 -16.09 -3.05
C GLY A 429 -1.24 -15.32 -3.17
N LEU A 430 -2.24 -15.64 -2.33
CA LEU A 430 -3.57 -15.06 -2.43
C LEU A 430 -3.64 -13.63 -1.87
N LEU A 431 -3.05 -13.40 -0.69
CA LEU A 431 -3.06 -12.09 -0.02
C LEU A 431 -2.05 -11.14 -0.66
N SER A 432 -0.87 -11.65 -0.99
CA SER A 432 0.19 -10.90 -1.63
C SER A 432 -0.25 -10.32 -2.97
N ALA A 433 -0.90 -11.13 -3.82
CA ALA A 433 -1.42 -10.67 -5.11
C ALA A 433 -2.50 -9.59 -5.00
N LEU A 434 -3.16 -9.45 -3.84
CA LEU A 434 -4.17 -8.42 -3.61
C LEU A 434 -3.56 -7.06 -3.24
N ILE A 435 -2.43 -7.06 -2.53
CA ILE A 435 -1.84 -5.84 -1.96
C ILE A 435 -0.74 -5.26 -2.84
N MET A 436 0.06 -6.12 -3.49
CA MET A 436 1.25 -5.72 -4.25
C MET A 436 1.03 -4.67 -5.35
N PRO A 437 -0.02 -4.72 -6.19
CA PRO A 437 -0.19 -3.75 -7.29
C PRO A 437 -0.26 -2.30 -6.80
N ALA A 438 -1.01 -2.05 -5.71
CA ALA A 438 -1.11 -0.72 -5.13
C ALA A 438 0.24 -0.17 -4.64
N LEU A 439 1.11 -1.04 -4.12
CA LEU A 439 2.45 -0.66 -3.67
C LEU A 439 3.38 -0.28 -4.83
N GLY A 440 3.21 -0.90 -5.99
CA GLY A 440 3.94 -0.55 -7.22
C GLY A 440 3.65 0.90 -7.65
N GLN A 441 2.38 1.28 -7.64
CA GLN A 441 1.89 2.57 -8.13
C GLN A 441 2.36 3.76 -7.27
N VAL A 442 2.67 3.56 -5.99
CA VAL A 442 3.10 4.64 -5.10
C VAL A 442 4.39 5.31 -5.56
N ARG A 443 5.27 4.56 -6.25
CA ARG A 443 6.52 5.11 -6.82
C ARG A 443 6.26 6.26 -7.81
N LEU A 444 5.12 6.24 -8.50
CA LEU A 444 4.77 7.27 -9.46
C LEU A 444 4.53 8.64 -8.79
N GLN A 445 4.21 8.65 -7.49
CA GLN A 445 4.04 9.89 -6.72
C GLN A 445 5.37 10.65 -6.53
N ALA A 446 6.51 9.95 -6.51
CA ALA A 446 7.82 10.60 -6.42
C ALA A 446 8.15 11.40 -7.69
N PHE A 447 7.80 10.88 -8.88
CA PHE A 447 7.98 11.60 -10.16
C PHE A 447 7.07 12.83 -10.24
N LYS A 448 5.83 12.74 -9.74
CA LYS A 448 4.93 13.89 -9.63
C LYS A 448 5.52 14.99 -8.74
N ALA A 449 6.11 14.60 -7.62
CA ALA A 449 6.80 15.54 -6.74
C ALA A 449 8.02 16.17 -7.44
N GLU A 450 8.88 15.36 -8.08
CA GLU A 450 10.03 15.85 -8.86
C GLU A 450 9.61 16.88 -9.93
N ALA A 451 8.55 16.60 -10.70
CA ALA A 451 8.03 17.51 -11.72
C ALA A 451 7.58 18.85 -11.11
N ARG A 452 6.83 18.80 -9.99
CA ARG A 452 6.34 20.01 -9.31
C ARG A 452 7.46 20.83 -8.69
N HIS A 453 8.47 20.20 -8.08
CA HIS A 453 9.65 20.90 -7.57
C HIS A 453 10.45 21.56 -8.70
N ALA A 454 10.63 20.86 -9.83
CA ALA A 454 11.31 21.40 -11.01
C ALA A 454 10.56 22.61 -11.58
N ALA A 455 9.22 22.55 -11.66
CA ALA A 455 8.38 23.69 -12.04
C ALA A 455 8.49 24.84 -11.03
N ALA A 456 8.46 24.56 -9.73
CA ALA A 456 8.59 25.57 -8.69
C ALA A 456 9.95 26.29 -8.74
N ALA A 457 11.04 25.55 -8.97
CA ALA A 457 12.37 26.11 -9.14
C ALA A 457 12.44 27.05 -10.35
N ALA A 458 11.83 26.68 -11.48
CA ALA A 458 11.71 27.56 -12.64
C ALA A 458 10.93 28.85 -12.34
N LEU A 459 9.81 28.75 -11.62
CA LEU A 459 9.02 29.92 -11.23
C LEU A 459 9.76 30.84 -10.26
N VAL A 460 10.55 30.29 -9.34
CA VAL A 460 11.43 31.08 -8.46
C VAL A 460 12.51 31.79 -9.27
N ALA A 461 13.14 31.12 -10.24
CA ALA A 461 14.14 31.73 -11.13
C ALA A 461 13.53 32.85 -11.99
N ALA A 462 12.38 32.60 -12.61
CA ALA A 462 11.61 33.60 -13.35
C ALA A 462 11.23 34.80 -12.47
N THR A 463 10.86 34.55 -11.20
CA THR A 463 10.57 35.61 -10.24
C THR A 463 11.83 36.41 -9.93
N ARG A 464 12.98 35.79 -9.64
CA ARG A 464 14.24 36.50 -9.36
C ARG A 464 14.63 37.42 -10.52
N GLN A 465 14.51 36.95 -11.75
CA GLN A 465 14.72 37.79 -12.94
C GLN A 465 13.73 38.95 -13.00
N ARG A 466 12.43 38.71 -12.76
CA ARG A 466 11.41 39.78 -12.69
C ARG A 466 11.77 40.84 -11.65
N LEU A 467 12.30 40.45 -10.48
CA LEU A 467 12.71 41.39 -9.44
C LEU A 467 13.92 42.24 -9.87
N ALA A 468 14.79 41.73 -10.74
CA ALA A 468 15.96 42.43 -11.25
C ALA A 468 15.67 43.31 -12.48
N SER A 469 14.86 42.82 -13.42
CA SER A 469 14.60 43.47 -14.72
C SER A 469 13.27 44.20 -14.80
N GLY A 470 12.34 43.93 -13.88
CA GLY A 470 10.96 44.42 -13.88
C GLY A 470 10.02 43.67 -14.84
N GLN A 471 10.51 42.70 -15.61
CA GLN A 471 9.71 41.94 -16.58
C GLN A 471 9.75 40.45 -16.27
N LEU A 472 8.57 39.80 -16.31
CA LEU A 472 8.48 38.35 -16.20
C LEU A 472 8.90 37.72 -17.54
N PRO A 473 9.79 36.72 -17.55
CA PRO A 473 10.19 36.05 -18.78
C PRO A 473 9.01 35.31 -19.42
N GLU A 474 8.90 35.38 -20.74
CA GLU A 474 7.81 34.76 -21.50
C GLU A 474 8.02 33.25 -21.73
N THR A 475 9.27 32.77 -21.67
CA THR A 475 9.65 31.36 -21.84
C THR A 475 10.76 30.98 -20.86
N LEU A 476 11.05 29.68 -20.71
CA LEU A 476 12.15 29.22 -19.85
C LEU A 476 13.52 29.60 -20.43
N GLU A 477 13.66 29.65 -21.75
CA GLU A 477 14.90 30.03 -22.45
C GLU A 477 15.23 31.51 -22.26
N ALA A 478 14.22 32.33 -21.99
CA ALA A 478 14.40 33.73 -21.65
C ALA A 478 14.88 33.94 -20.21
N ILE A 479 14.97 32.88 -19.39
CA ILE A 479 15.52 32.95 -18.04
C ILE A 479 17.05 32.97 -18.11
N ASP A 480 17.67 34.02 -17.57
CA ASP A 480 19.12 34.15 -17.57
C ASP A 480 19.80 33.01 -16.81
N ARG A 481 20.95 32.55 -17.31
CA ARG A 481 21.73 31.45 -16.71
C ARG A 481 22.20 31.74 -15.28
N GLU A 482 22.23 33.02 -14.88
CA GLU A 482 22.47 33.43 -13.49
C GLU A 482 21.38 32.89 -12.55
N TRP A 483 20.12 32.91 -13.00
CA TRP A 483 18.97 32.47 -12.20
C TRP A 483 18.62 31.01 -12.43
N LEU A 484 18.87 30.49 -13.64
CA LEU A 484 18.59 29.11 -14.03
C LEU A 484 19.76 28.50 -14.79
N ALA A 485 20.67 27.85 -14.06
CA ALA A 485 21.92 27.32 -14.61
C ALA A 485 21.70 26.27 -15.72
N ALA A 486 20.66 25.45 -15.59
CA ALA A 486 20.23 24.47 -16.58
C ALA A 486 18.70 24.40 -16.63
N MET A 487 18.16 24.15 -17.81
CA MET A 487 16.72 23.96 -17.97
C MET A 487 16.28 22.73 -17.15
N PRO A 488 15.23 22.85 -16.30
CA PRO A 488 14.74 21.73 -15.52
C PRO A 488 14.25 20.63 -16.46
N ALA A 489 14.74 19.42 -16.22
CA ALA A 489 14.34 18.25 -16.96
C ALA A 489 12.93 17.79 -16.54
N ASP A 490 12.15 17.36 -17.53
CA ASP A 490 10.87 16.71 -17.31
C ASP A 490 11.10 15.24 -16.90
N PRO A 491 10.71 14.84 -15.68
CA PRO A 491 10.95 13.49 -15.18
C PRO A 491 10.16 12.39 -15.92
N TYR A 492 9.12 12.75 -16.66
CA TYR A 492 8.28 11.79 -17.41
C TYR A 492 8.76 11.56 -18.84
N THR A 493 9.74 12.33 -19.31
CA THR A 493 10.32 12.19 -20.66
C THR A 493 11.65 11.44 -20.64
N GLY A 494 12.11 11.01 -21.82
CA GLY A 494 13.40 10.33 -21.99
C GLY A 494 13.40 8.86 -21.57
N THR A 495 14.39 8.12 -22.05
CA THR A 495 14.60 6.69 -21.73
C THR A 495 15.73 6.47 -20.73
N THR A 496 16.53 7.51 -20.48
CA THR A 496 17.66 7.58 -19.56
C THR A 496 17.52 8.82 -18.68
N LEU A 497 18.37 8.99 -17.67
CA LEU A 497 18.36 10.22 -16.88
C LEU A 497 18.91 11.44 -17.64
N THR A 498 19.67 11.21 -18.72
CA THR A 498 20.44 12.23 -19.46
C THR A 498 19.77 12.73 -20.74
N ASP A 499 18.80 11.99 -21.29
CA ASP A 499 18.06 12.33 -22.52
C ASP A 499 16.66 12.91 -22.23
N ARG A 500 16.39 13.27 -20.96
CA ARG A 500 15.15 13.93 -20.56
C ARG A 500 15.02 15.27 -21.26
N GLN A 501 13.82 15.54 -21.77
CA GLN A 501 13.50 16.83 -22.37
C GLN A 501 13.28 17.88 -21.28
N PRO A 502 13.38 19.18 -21.60
CA PRO A 502 13.05 20.23 -20.65
C PRO A 502 11.55 20.25 -20.33
N LEU A 503 11.19 20.80 -19.17
CA LEU A 503 9.81 21.19 -18.87
C LEU A 503 9.26 22.14 -19.94
N ARG A 504 7.94 22.14 -20.10
CA ARG A 504 7.21 23.06 -20.97
C ARG A 504 6.88 24.34 -20.22
N ALA A 505 6.79 25.45 -20.96
CA ALA A 505 6.32 26.70 -20.42
C ALA A 505 5.55 27.51 -21.44
N ARG A 506 4.62 28.32 -20.94
CA ARG A 506 3.79 29.22 -21.74
C ARG A 506 3.45 30.44 -20.92
N SER A 507 3.73 31.60 -21.50
CA SER A 507 3.18 32.87 -21.03
C SER A 507 1.86 33.15 -21.74
N ALA A 508 0.79 33.33 -20.97
CA ALA A 508 -0.53 33.70 -21.48
C ALA A 508 -1.29 34.50 -20.42
N ASP A 509 -2.04 35.52 -20.85
CA ASP A 509 -2.88 36.37 -19.98
C ASP A 509 -2.15 36.96 -18.77
N GLY A 510 -0.87 37.28 -18.93
CA GLY A 510 -0.03 37.79 -17.85
C GLY A 510 0.32 36.74 -16.80
N ALA A 511 0.28 35.45 -17.11
CA ALA A 511 0.75 34.39 -16.23
C ALA A 511 1.80 33.53 -16.94
N LEU A 512 2.80 33.05 -16.18
CA LEU A 512 3.75 32.05 -16.63
C LEU A 512 3.34 30.69 -16.08
N MET A 513 2.99 29.77 -16.95
CA MET A 513 2.77 28.36 -16.62
C MET A 513 4.05 27.57 -16.91
N VAL A 514 4.45 26.69 -15.99
CA VAL A 514 5.52 25.71 -16.19
C VAL A 514 5.01 24.33 -15.83
N TRP A 515 5.14 23.36 -16.73
CA TRP A 515 4.61 22.01 -16.55
C TRP A 515 5.47 20.91 -17.17
N SER A 516 5.21 19.70 -16.69
CA SER A 516 5.62 18.42 -17.25
C SER A 516 4.43 17.82 -18.00
N VAL A 517 4.72 17.07 -19.07
CA VAL A 517 3.74 16.33 -19.91
C VAL A 517 3.07 15.16 -19.20
N GLY A 518 3.38 14.93 -17.92
CA GLY A 518 2.69 13.93 -17.12
C GLY A 518 2.97 12.46 -17.49
N PRO A 519 2.33 11.53 -16.76
CA PRO A 519 2.50 10.08 -16.92
C PRO A 519 2.18 9.50 -18.30
N ASP A 520 1.25 10.08 -19.06
CA ASP A 520 0.87 9.59 -20.39
C ASP A 520 1.89 9.97 -21.48
N GLY A 521 2.63 11.07 -21.26
CA GLY A 521 3.67 11.58 -22.16
C GLY A 521 3.14 12.46 -23.28
N GLU A 522 1.86 12.83 -23.26
CA GLU A 522 1.20 13.73 -24.19
C GLU A 522 1.14 15.14 -23.59
N ASP A 523 1.31 16.18 -24.43
CA ASP A 523 1.28 17.57 -23.95
C ASP A 523 -0.13 18.13 -24.15
N ASP A 524 -0.86 18.32 -23.05
CA ASP A 524 -2.22 18.87 -23.05
C ASP A 524 -2.26 20.40 -22.88
N GLY A 525 -1.10 21.05 -22.94
CA GLY A 525 -0.96 22.51 -22.84
C GLY A 525 -0.98 23.04 -21.40
N GLY A 526 -0.79 22.19 -20.41
CA GLY A 526 -0.61 22.51 -19.01
C GLY A 526 -1.69 21.92 -18.08
N PRO A 527 -1.43 21.92 -16.76
CA PRO A 527 -2.37 21.39 -15.78
C PRO A 527 -3.67 22.18 -15.75
N VAL A 528 -4.77 21.48 -15.49
CA VAL A 528 -6.09 22.09 -15.28
C VAL A 528 -6.03 23.08 -14.10
N PRO A 529 -6.52 24.33 -14.25
CA PRO A 529 -6.57 25.29 -13.16
C PRO A 529 -7.33 24.78 -11.94
N VAL A 530 -6.85 25.13 -10.75
CA VAL A 530 -7.49 24.74 -9.49
C VAL A 530 -8.94 25.26 -9.44
N GLY A 531 -9.90 24.34 -9.36
CA GLY A 531 -11.34 24.66 -9.31
C GLY A 531 -12.06 24.67 -10.65
N ALA A 532 -11.35 24.44 -11.76
CA ALA A 532 -11.97 24.13 -13.05
C ALA A 532 -12.40 22.66 -13.12
N ASP A 533 -13.36 22.36 -13.99
CA ASP A 533 -13.78 20.98 -14.26
C ASP A 533 -12.61 20.17 -14.81
N ALA A 534 -12.49 18.92 -14.36
CA ALA A 534 -11.47 18.01 -14.88
C ALA A 534 -11.66 17.82 -16.38
N VAL A 535 -10.59 18.01 -17.15
CA VAL A 535 -10.56 17.71 -18.58
C VAL A 535 -10.17 16.24 -18.72
N GLU A 536 -11.04 15.44 -19.31
CA GLU A 536 -10.76 14.02 -19.56
C GLU A 536 -9.50 13.88 -20.41
N GLY A 537 -8.55 13.06 -19.94
CA GLY A 537 -7.26 12.85 -20.59
C GLY A 537 -6.12 13.72 -20.05
N ASN A 538 -6.39 14.93 -19.52
CA ASN A 538 -5.31 15.82 -19.09
C ASN A 538 -4.63 15.33 -17.79
N ASP A 539 -3.38 14.91 -17.90
CA ASP A 539 -2.54 14.47 -16.77
C ASP A 539 -1.28 15.32 -16.55
N ASP A 540 -1.15 16.44 -17.27
CA ASP A 540 -0.10 17.44 -17.13
C ASP A 540 0.11 17.88 -15.67
N ILE A 541 1.37 18.01 -15.26
CA ILE A 541 1.75 18.34 -13.89
C ILE A 541 2.56 19.63 -13.89
N GLY A 542 2.04 20.68 -13.27
CA GLY A 542 2.76 21.96 -13.24
C GLY A 542 2.28 22.94 -12.19
N LEU A 543 2.78 24.16 -12.31
CA LEU A 543 2.46 25.31 -11.48
C LEU A 543 2.28 26.55 -12.36
N ARG A 544 1.41 27.45 -11.90
CA ARG A 544 1.07 28.71 -12.58
C ARG A 544 1.47 29.89 -11.70
N LEU A 545 2.28 30.79 -12.26
CA LEU A 545 2.64 32.07 -11.64
C LEU A 545 1.86 33.19 -12.30
N GLU A 546 0.95 33.81 -11.57
CA GLU A 546 0.27 35.02 -12.04
C GLU A 546 1.24 36.22 -12.08
N SER A 547 0.97 37.19 -12.94
CA SER A 547 1.65 38.49 -12.88
C SER A 547 1.32 39.20 -11.58
N ALA A 548 2.24 40.06 -11.13
CA ALA A 548 1.98 40.92 -9.99
C ALA A 548 0.68 41.71 -10.23
N PRO A 549 -0.24 41.79 -9.25
CA PRO A 549 -1.41 42.63 -9.38
C PRO A 549 -0.96 44.07 -9.69
N ALA A 550 -1.61 44.70 -10.67
CA ALA A 550 -1.29 46.08 -11.03
C ALA A 550 -1.35 46.94 -9.76
N ALA A 551 -0.23 47.60 -9.42
CA ALA A 551 -0.16 48.45 -8.24
C ALA A 551 -1.35 49.42 -8.25
N ALA A 552 -2.20 49.33 -7.24
CA ALA A 552 -3.22 50.35 -6.99
C ALA A 552 -2.46 51.67 -6.76
N ARG A 553 -2.50 52.54 -7.77
CA ARG A 553 -1.84 53.85 -7.77
C ARG A 553 -2.41 54.78 -6.72
#